data_AF-A0A0C5BVN2-F1
#
_entry.id   AF-A0A0C5BVN2-F1
#
_cell.length_a   1.000
_cell.length_b   1.000
_cell.length_c   1.000
_cell.angle_alpha   90.00
_cell.angle_beta   90.00
_cell.angle_gamma   90.00
#
_symmetry.space_group_name_H-M   'P 1'
#
loop_
_entity.id
_entity.type
_entity.pdbx_description
1 polymer ?
#
loop_
_entity_poly.entity_id
_entity_poly.type
_entity_poly.pdbx_seq_one_letter_code
_entity_poly.pdbx_strand_id
1 'polypeptide(L)' 'MVRVDECFKCGAKEKDSKLIFRANEPVLCEECYKKSEK' A
#
# COMPACT_ATOMS: atom_id res chain seq x y z
N MET A 1 8.72 3.33 16.37
CA MET A 1 8.44 3.65 14.96
C MET A 1 7.53 2.58 14.41
N VAL A 2 6.27 2.90 14.11
CA VAL A 2 5.40 1.98 13.37
C VAL A 2 5.90 2.01 11.92
N ARG A 3 6.67 1.00 11.52
CA ARG A 3 7.05 0.82 10.11
C ARG A 3 5.80 0.32 9.40
N VAL A 4 5.17 1.18 8.62
CA VAL A 4 4.02 0.79 7.78
C VAL A 4 4.58 0.07 6.56
N ASP A 5 4.97 -1.18 6.77
CA ASP A 5 5.57 -2.07 5.77
C ASP A 5 4.51 -2.93 5.07
N GLU A 6 3.23 -2.56 5.22
CA GLU A 6 2.09 -3.31 4.71
C GLU A 6 1.04 -2.39 4.07
N CYS A 7 0.37 -2.91 3.06
CA CYS A 7 -0.77 -2.27 2.42
C CYS A 7 -1.98 -2.28 3.35
N PHE A 8 -2.61 -1.13 3.51
CA PHE A 8 -3.81 -0.93 4.30
C PHE A 8 -5.04 -1.75 3.82
N LYS A 9 -5.19 -1.97 2.51
CA LYS A 9 -6.33 -2.71 1.93
C LYS A 9 -6.12 -4.23 1.92
N CYS A 10 -4.92 -4.65 1.53
CA CYS A 10 -4.63 -6.05 1.18
C CYS A 10 -3.75 -6.75 2.24
N GLY A 11 -3.13 -6.01 3.17
CA GLY A 11 -2.15 -6.54 4.11
C GLY A 11 -0.84 -7.01 3.45
N ALA A 12 -0.67 -6.82 2.14
CA ALA A 12 0.54 -7.22 1.44
C ALA A 12 1.73 -6.42 1.94
N LYS A 13 2.84 -7.10 2.19
CA LYS A 13 4.08 -6.48 2.67
C LYS A 13 4.93 -5.96 1.53
N GLU A 14 5.87 -5.06 1.82
CA GLU A 14 6.82 -4.54 0.81
C GLU A 14 7.59 -5.67 0.09
N LYS A 15 7.86 -6.77 0.80
CA LYS A 15 8.55 -7.95 0.23
C LYS A 15 7.73 -8.71 -0.80
N ASP A 16 6.41 -8.68 -0.70
CA ASP A 16 5.48 -9.43 -1.55
C ASP A 16 4.87 -8.53 -2.63
N SER A 17 4.87 -7.21 -2.43
CA SER A 17 4.29 -6.25 -3.37
C SER A 17 4.85 -4.85 -3.20
N LYS A 18 4.90 -4.11 -4.31
CA LYS A 18 5.34 -2.72 -4.33
C LYS A 18 4.32 -1.83 -3.61
N LEU A 19 4.73 -1.25 -2.49
CA LEU A 19 3.91 -0.31 -1.71
C LEU A 19 4.03 1.10 -2.28
N ILE A 20 2.90 1.79 -2.34
CA ILE A 20 2.75 3.16 -2.80
C ILE A 20 2.42 4.00 -1.58
N PHE A 21 3.34 4.92 -1.27
CA PHE A 21 3.24 5.85 -0.17
C PHE A 21 2.81 7.22 -0.72
N ARG A 22 1.73 7.78 -0.18
CA ARG A 22 1.26 9.14 -0.51
C ARG A 22 1.04 9.91 0.78
N ALA A 23 1.36 11.20 0.79
CA ALA A 23 1.39 12.00 2.01
C ALA A 23 0.00 12.16 2.69
N ASN A 24 -1.09 12.04 1.93
CA ASN A 24 -2.47 12.20 2.41
C ASN A 24 -3.34 10.95 2.23
N GLU A 25 -2.76 9.81 1.86
CA GLU A 25 -3.53 8.58 1.61
C GLU A 25 -2.92 7.39 2.36
N PRO A 26 -3.73 6.39 2.75
CA PRO A 26 -3.22 5.17 3.35
C PRO A 26 -2.25 4.46 2.38
N VAL A 27 -1.25 3.78 2.94
CA VAL A 27 -0.28 2.99 2.15
C VAL A 27 -1.03 1.89 1.41
N LEU A 28 -0.87 1.83 0.09
CA LEU A 28 -1.52 0.83 -0.75
C LEU A 28 -0.51 0.02 -1.55
N CYS A 29 -0.78 -1.29 -1.72
CA CYS A 29 -0.08 -2.14 -2.67
C CYS A 29 -0.42 -1.69 -4.11
N GLU A 30 0.49 -1.84 -5.07
CA GLU A 30 0.29 -1.42 -6.48
C GLU A 30 -1.04 -1.95 -7.05
N GLU A 31 -1.41 -3.19 -6.73
CA GLU A 31 -2.69 -3.77 -7.14
C GLU A 31 -3.91 -3.05 -6.55
N CYS A 32 -3.86 -2.71 -5.25
CA CYS A 32 -4.94 -1.99 -4.59
C CYS A 32 -5.03 -0.55 -5.06
N TYR A 33 -3.89 0.05 -5.38
CA TYR A 33 -3.80 1.38 -5.93
C TYR A 33 -4.42 1.42 -7.35
N LYS A 34 -4.05 0.48 -8.24
CA LYS A 34 -4.69 0.32 -9.56
C LYS A 34 -6.20 0.06 -9.48
N LYS A 35 -6.67 -0.65 -8.45
CA LYS A 35 -8.11 -0.85 -8.20
C LYS A 35 -8.81 0.38 -7.63
N SER A 36 -8.08 1.33 -7.04
CA SER A 36 -8.65 2.55 -6.46
C SER A 36 -8.75 3.70 -7.47
N GLU A 37 -7.93 3.70 -8.52
CA GLU A 37 -8.00 4.70 -9.61
C GLU A 37 -9.02 4.36 -10.72
N LYS A 38 -9.82 3.30 -10.55
CA LYS A 38 -10.84 2.86 -11.51
C LYS A 38 -12.23 3.02 -10.93
#